data_AF-A0A561DVT4-F1
#
_entry.id   AF-A0A561DVT4-F1
#
_cell.length_a   1.000
_cell.length_b   1.000
_cell.length_c   1.000
_cell.angle_alpha   90.00
_cell.angle_beta   90.00
_cell.angle_gamma   90.00
#
_symmetry.space_group_name_H-M   'P 1'
#
loop_
_entity.id
_entity.type
_entity.pdbx_description
1 polymer ?
#
loop_
_entity_poly.entity_id
_entity_poly.type
_entity_poly.pdbx_seq_one_letter_code
_entity_poly.pdbx_strand_id
1 'polypeptide(L)'
;MLGRLSLLLGLAAFACQASALTVYKYTDANGVVTYSDQAAPGAKVFVFSDRMVEKLDNQVKLETRKHAAGETLLVRNDLFAPVQVELKLEQLSNVSGAPGKPINWVLPPRSEIRLATLAPLDPAKPLRYTPKLSYALGDPRLLPIKQAYPLPWRGGPFRLTQGANGQYSHFTPKGRYALDIAMPEGTPIIAARAGMVVKTENDQSGRGTNPSGNFVRILHDDGTMGVYLHLMQGSVSVREGQRVAVGAPIGRSGNTGNSTGPHLHFVVQRNVGMALESIPFEFAQPVDSLPNFAVGGD
;
A
#
# COMPACT_ATOMS: atom_id res chain seq x y z
N MET A 1 44.10 45.61 24.81
CA MET A 1 43.89 45.08 23.44
C MET A 1 44.37 43.64 23.41
N LEU A 2 43.45 42.69 23.54
CA LEU A 2 43.72 41.25 23.41
C LEU A 2 42.62 40.68 22.51
N GLY A 3 43.00 40.34 21.29
CA GLY A 3 42.09 39.88 20.24
C GLY A 3 41.61 38.46 20.51
N ARG A 4 40.28 38.27 20.45
CA ARG A 4 39.63 36.95 20.46
C ARG A 4 39.61 36.41 19.03
N LEU A 5 40.42 35.38 18.78
CA LEU A 5 40.37 34.58 17.56
C LEU A 5 39.30 33.49 17.76
N SER A 6 38.20 33.57 17.03
CA SER A 6 37.16 32.52 17.03
C SER A 6 37.54 31.46 16.00
N LEU A 7 37.78 30.24 16.46
CA LEU A 7 38.05 29.05 15.64
C LEU A 7 36.69 28.50 15.14
N LEU A 8 36.39 28.67 13.86
CA LEU A 8 35.27 28.00 13.19
C LEU A 8 35.72 26.58 12.83
N LEU A 9 35.28 25.57 13.60
CA LEU A 9 35.32 24.16 13.18
C LEU A 9 34.23 23.94 12.13
N GLY A 10 34.63 23.70 10.87
CA GLY A 10 33.75 23.16 9.85
C GLY A 10 33.54 21.67 10.08
N LEU A 11 32.30 21.25 10.41
CA LEU A 11 31.90 19.85 10.27
C LEU A 11 31.74 19.55 8.77
N ALA A 12 32.69 18.82 8.20
CA ALA A 12 32.49 18.16 6.91
C ALA A 12 31.57 16.95 7.13
N ALA A 13 30.32 17.04 6.68
CA ALA A 13 29.41 15.92 6.62
C ALA A 13 29.90 14.96 5.51
N PHE A 14 30.39 13.78 5.90
CA PHE A 14 30.58 12.67 4.97
C PHE A 14 29.21 12.19 4.50
N ALA A 15 28.82 12.58 3.28
CA ALA A 15 27.70 11.97 2.59
C ALA A 15 28.10 10.54 2.18
N CYS A 16 27.56 9.55 2.89
CA CYS A 16 27.66 8.15 2.47
C CYS A 16 26.86 8.02 1.16
N GLN A 17 27.56 7.78 0.04
CA GLN A 17 26.90 7.46 -1.22
C GLN A 17 26.20 6.11 -1.04
N ALA A 18 24.87 6.13 -1.03
CA ALA A 18 24.07 4.91 -1.15
C ALA A 18 24.29 4.37 -2.58
N SER A 19 25.16 3.38 -2.74
CA SER A 19 25.23 2.61 -3.97
C SER A 19 23.91 1.84 -4.11
N ALA A 20 23.19 2.06 -5.21
CA ALA A 20 22.02 1.27 -5.53
C ALA A 20 22.48 -0.17 -5.78
N LEU A 21 22.20 -1.08 -4.84
CA LEU A 21 22.50 -2.50 -5.03
C LEU A 21 21.67 -3.05 -6.20
N THR A 22 22.37 -3.63 -7.17
CA THR A 22 21.74 -4.30 -8.31
C THR A 22 21.33 -5.70 -7.86
N VAL A 23 20.03 -5.97 -7.81
CA VAL A 23 19.51 -7.31 -7.53
C VAL A 23 19.42 -8.08 -8.85
N TYR A 24 19.82 -9.34 -8.86
CA TYR A 24 19.70 -10.26 -9.97
C TYR A 24 18.65 -11.33 -9.66
N LYS A 25 17.81 -11.66 -10.64
CA LYS A 25 16.81 -12.73 -10.58
C LYS A 25 17.17 -13.83 -11.57
N TYR A 26 17.23 -15.08 -11.12
CA TYR A 26 17.35 -16.24 -12.00
C TYR A 26 16.43 -17.38 -11.57
N THR A 27 16.16 -18.31 -12.48
CA THR A 27 15.41 -19.55 -12.19
C THR A 27 16.34 -20.72 -12.45
N ASP A 28 16.50 -21.60 -11.47
CA ASP A 28 17.35 -22.78 -11.61
C ASP A 28 16.64 -23.90 -12.40
N ALA A 29 17.38 -24.99 -12.65
CA ALA A 29 16.88 -26.14 -13.42
C ALA A 29 15.66 -26.84 -12.78
N ASN A 30 15.43 -26.62 -11.48
CA ASN A 30 14.30 -27.17 -10.73
C ASN A 30 13.10 -26.20 -10.69
N GLY A 31 13.20 -25.05 -11.36
CA GLY A 31 12.15 -24.02 -11.35
C GLY A 31 12.16 -23.12 -10.12
N VAL A 32 13.17 -23.24 -9.24
CA VAL A 32 13.31 -22.36 -8.07
C VAL A 32 13.84 -21.02 -8.55
N VAL A 33 13.18 -19.94 -8.16
CA VAL A 33 13.61 -18.59 -8.53
C VAL A 33 14.35 -17.99 -7.34
N THR A 34 15.58 -17.59 -7.58
CA THR A 34 16.49 -17.03 -6.59
C THR A 34 16.78 -15.57 -6.92
N TYR A 35 16.89 -14.76 -5.87
CA TYR A 35 17.33 -13.36 -5.96
C TYR A 35 18.67 -13.23 -5.23
N SER A 36 19.61 -12.55 -5.86
CA SER A 36 20.99 -12.44 -5.42
C SER A 36 21.52 -11.04 -5.71
N ASP A 37 22.43 -10.54 -4.90
CA ASP A 37 23.24 -9.36 -5.21
C ASP A 37 24.44 -9.70 -6.12
N GLN A 38 24.70 -10.99 -6.34
CA GLN A 38 25.69 -11.52 -7.29
C GLN A 38 25.02 -11.98 -8.58
N ALA A 39 25.61 -11.61 -9.72
CA ALA A 39 25.19 -12.08 -11.04
C ALA A 39 25.47 -13.59 -11.18
N ALA A 40 24.47 -14.36 -11.61
CA ALA A 40 24.62 -15.76 -12.01
C ALA A 40 24.40 -15.92 -13.52
N PRO A 41 24.93 -16.97 -14.17
CA PRO A 41 24.65 -17.25 -15.58
C PRO A 41 23.15 -17.30 -15.87
N GLY A 42 22.67 -16.45 -16.78
CA GLY A 42 21.24 -16.33 -17.11
C GLY A 42 20.42 -15.44 -16.17
N ALA A 43 21.02 -14.87 -15.12
CA ALA A 43 20.35 -13.95 -14.22
C ALA A 43 20.09 -12.59 -14.88
N LYS A 44 18.91 -12.04 -14.65
CA LYS A 44 18.51 -10.72 -15.16
C LYS A 44 18.52 -9.71 -14.04
N VAL A 45 19.00 -8.48 -14.33
CA VAL A 45 18.85 -7.35 -13.40
C VAL A 45 17.37 -7.19 -13.09
N PHE A 46 17.07 -7.27 -11.81
CA PHE A 46 15.74 -7.18 -11.25
C PHE A 46 15.57 -5.80 -10.63
N VAL A 47 14.78 -4.97 -11.29
CA VAL A 47 14.33 -3.71 -10.74
C VAL A 47 13.00 -3.98 -10.03
N PHE A 48 13.01 -3.96 -8.70
CA PHE A 48 11.78 -4.01 -7.93
C PHE A 48 11.02 -2.70 -8.13
N SER A 49 10.08 -2.69 -9.08
CA SER A 49 9.06 -1.65 -9.11
C SER A 49 7.97 -2.08 -8.14
N ASP A 50 7.96 -1.48 -6.94
CA ASP A 50 6.86 -1.65 -5.98
C ASP A 50 5.61 -0.94 -6.48
N ARG A 51 5.02 -1.54 -7.50
CA ARG A 51 3.66 -1.29 -7.86
C ARG A 51 2.86 -2.36 -7.13
N MET A 52 2.74 -2.29 -5.81
CA MET A 52 1.54 -2.80 -5.14
C MET A 52 0.35 -2.07 -5.79
N VAL A 53 -0.04 -2.56 -6.98
CA VAL A 53 -1.11 -2.03 -7.83
C VAL A 53 -2.36 -2.61 -7.23
N GLU A 54 -2.87 -1.91 -6.24
CA GLU A 54 -4.28 -2.01 -5.97
C GLU A 54 -4.97 -1.37 -7.15
N LYS A 55 -5.44 -2.22 -8.06
CA LYS A 55 -6.44 -1.75 -9.00
C LYS A 55 -7.70 -1.49 -8.20
N LEU A 56 -7.89 -0.23 -7.80
CA LEU A 56 -9.18 0.29 -7.36
C LEU A 56 -10.05 0.45 -8.62
N ASP A 57 -10.31 -0.67 -9.31
CA ASP A 57 -10.86 -0.72 -10.66
C ASP A 57 -12.15 0.09 -10.75
N ASN A 58 -12.07 1.31 -11.27
CA ASN A 58 -13.21 2.18 -11.54
C ASN A 58 -14.20 2.35 -10.36
N GLN A 59 -13.78 2.21 -9.10
CA GLN A 59 -14.71 2.32 -7.96
C GLN A 59 -14.84 3.74 -7.40
N VAL A 60 -13.99 4.66 -7.85
CA VAL A 60 -14.07 6.09 -7.55
C VAL A 60 -14.23 6.84 -8.86
N LYS A 61 -15.39 7.48 -9.07
CA LYS A 61 -15.77 8.05 -10.37
C LYS A 61 -16.19 9.50 -10.25
N LEU A 62 -15.76 10.32 -11.20
CA LEU A 62 -16.32 11.65 -11.45
C LEU A 62 -17.48 11.51 -12.45
N GLU A 63 -18.64 12.04 -12.08
CA GLU A 63 -19.82 12.13 -12.94
C GLU A 63 -20.19 13.60 -13.17
N THR A 64 -20.47 13.96 -14.41
CA THR A 64 -20.94 15.30 -14.79
C THR A 64 -22.42 15.24 -15.14
N ARG A 65 -23.26 15.92 -14.35
CA ARG A 65 -24.70 16.09 -14.65
C ARG A 65 -24.93 17.46 -15.26
N LYS A 66 -25.39 17.49 -16.51
CA LYS A 66 -25.69 18.74 -17.24
C LYS A 66 -27.12 19.20 -16.99
N HIS A 67 -27.32 20.50 -16.91
CA HIS A 67 -28.62 21.15 -16.79
C HIS A 67 -28.62 22.52 -17.48
N ALA A 68 -29.79 23.14 -17.63
CA ALA A 68 -29.92 24.42 -18.36
C ALA A 68 -28.98 25.52 -17.83
N ALA A 69 -28.80 25.58 -16.50
CA ALA A 69 -27.94 26.58 -15.85
C ALA A 69 -26.43 26.25 -15.83
N GLY A 70 -25.99 25.11 -16.38
CA GLY A 70 -24.59 24.67 -16.32
C GLY A 70 -24.40 23.18 -16.04
N GLU A 71 -23.39 22.84 -15.25
CA GLU A 71 -22.99 21.47 -14.98
C GLU A 71 -22.72 21.23 -13.49
N THR A 72 -23.09 20.08 -12.96
CA THR A 72 -22.78 19.65 -11.59
C THR A 72 -21.81 18.47 -11.64
N LEU A 73 -20.72 18.60 -10.88
CA LEU A 73 -19.68 17.57 -10.73
C LEU A 73 -19.92 16.79 -9.44
N LEU A 74 -20.18 15.49 -9.59
CA LEU A 74 -20.36 14.56 -8.49
C LEU A 74 -19.22 13.56 -8.47
N VAL A 75 -18.76 13.18 -7.29
CA VAL A 75 -17.82 12.08 -7.12
C VAL A 75 -18.50 10.97 -6.36
N ARG A 76 -18.43 9.76 -6.93
CA ARG A 76 -18.98 8.53 -6.38
C ARG A 76 -17.87 7.65 -5.84
N ASN A 77 -18.08 7.10 -4.66
CA ASN A 77 -17.23 6.12 -4.01
C ASN A 77 -18.00 4.81 -3.80
N ASP A 78 -17.69 3.79 -4.61
CA ASP A 78 -18.27 2.46 -4.51
C ASP A 78 -17.52 1.54 -3.53
N LEU A 79 -16.38 1.98 -2.97
CA LEU A 79 -15.62 1.18 -2.01
C LEU A 79 -16.36 1.05 -0.68
N PHE A 80 -16.02 -0.01 0.05
CA PHE A 80 -16.39 -0.20 1.46
C PHE A 80 -15.48 0.58 2.42
N ALA A 81 -14.70 1.52 1.91
CA ALA A 81 -13.76 2.34 2.67
C ALA A 81 -13.98 3.82 2.38
N PRO A 82 -13.64 4.72 3.32
CA PRO A 82 -13.51 6.12 2.98
C PRO A 82 -12.41 6.31 1.94
N VAL A 83 -12.56 7.33 1.11
CA VAL A 83 -11.59 7.67 0.07
C VAL A 83 -11.30 9.16 0.13
N GLN A 84 -10.02 9.51 0.27
CA GLN A 84 -9.57 10.87 0.02
C GLN A 84 -9.55 11.12 -1.48
N VAL A 85 -10.12 12.24 -1.92
CA VAL A 85 -10.10 12.67 -3.31
C VAL A 85 -9.56 14.07 -3.44
N GLU A 86 -8.93 14.32 -4.57
CA GLU A 86 -8.58 15.65 -5.04
C GLU A 86 -9.18 15.85 -6.44
N LEU A 87 -10.05 16.86 -6.59
CA LEU A 87 -10.58 17.28 -7.88
C LEU A 87 -9.94 18.61 -8.29
N LYS A 88 -9.19 18.58 -9.39
CA LYS A 88 -8.60 19.75 -10.04
C LYS A 88 -9.32 20.04 -11.35
N LEU A 89 -9.67 21.31 -11.58
CA LEU A 89 -10.22 21.78 -12.84
C LEU A 89 -9.16 22.62 -13.57
N GLU A 90 -8.81 22.22 -14.79
CA GLU A 90 -7.80 22.89 -15.61
C GLU A 90 -8.42 23.45 -16.90
N GLN A 91 -7.68 24.30 -17.62
CA GLN A 91 -8.09 24.85 -18.92
C GLN A 91 -9.48 25.51 -18.88
N LEU A 92 -9.77 26.22 -17.78
CA LEU A 92 -11.03 26.91 -17.54
C LEU A 92 -11.24 28.01 -18.58
N SER A 93 -12.35 27.96 -19.30
CA SER A 93 -12.80 29.02 -20.20
C SER A 93 -14.31 29.16 -20.12
N ASN A 94 -14.78 30.39 -19.92
CA ASN A 94 -16.18 30.70 -19.70
C ASN A 94 -16.79 29.89 -18.52
N VAL A 95 -16.10 29.85 -17.37
CA VAL A 95 -16.54 29.07 -16.19
C VAL A 95 -16.69 29.98 -14.98
N SER A 96 -17.85 29.92 -14.36
CA SER A 96 -18.15 30.41 -13.02
C SER A 96 -18.34 29.23 -12.06
N GLY A 97 -18.06 29.42 -10.77
CA GLY A 97 -18.20 28.38 -9.73
C GLY A 97 -17.03 27.39 -9.62
N ALA A 98 -15.99 27.52 -10.46
CA ALA A 98 -14.75 26.75 -10.31
C ALA A 98 -13.87 27.35 -9.19
N PRO A 99 -13.38 26.53 -8.25
CA PRO A 99 -12.52 27.04 -7.18
C PRO A 99 -11.11 27.35 -7.68
N GLY A 100 -10.45 28.34 -7.06
CA GLY A 100 -9.07 28.73 -7.38
C GLY A 100 -8.00 27.73 -6.89
N LYS A 101 -8.39 26.71 -6.12
CA LYS A 101 -7.51 25.63 -5.63
C LYS A 101 -8.21 24.26 -5.82
N PRO A 102 -7.45 23.15 -5.90
CA PRO A 102 -8.05 21.82 -5.94
C PRO A 102 -8.99 21.55 -4.77
N ILE A 103 -10.13 20.91 -5.05
CA ILE A 103 -11.10 20.51 -4.03
C ILE A 103 -10.59 19.23 -3.40
N ASN A 104 -10.32 19.27 -2.10
CA ASN A 104 -9.93 18.10 -1.31
C ASN A 104 -11.11 17.66 -0.46
N TRP A 105 -11.46 16.38 -0.51
CA TRP A 105 -12.57 15.82 0.25
C TRP A 105 -12.31 14.38 0.67
N VAL A 106 -12.97 13.93 1.75
CA VAL A 106 -13.00 12.52 2.13
C VAL A 106 -14.43 12.00 1.94
N LEU A 107 -14.62 11.13 0.96
CA LEU A 107 -15.91 10.52 0.68
C LEU A 107 -16.12 9.34 1.64
N PRO A 108 -17.27 9.26 2.32
CA PRO A 108 -17.66 8.05 3.04
C PRO A 108 -17.72 6.83 2.12
N PRO A 109 -17.64 5.60 2.67
CA PRO A 109 -17.94 4.38 1.93
C PRO A 109 -19.30 4.46 1.25
N ARG A 110 -19.43 3.87 0.05
CA ARG A 110 -20.73 3.69 -0.65
C ARG A 110 -21.54 4.99 -0.77
N SER A 111 -20.88 6.09 -1.13
CA SER A 111 -21.48 7.43 -1.16
C SER A 111 -21.27 8.14 -2.49
N GLU A 112 -22.10 9.14 -2.74
CA GLU A 112 -21.95 10.09 -3.85
C GLU A 112 -22.08 11.50 -3.30
N ILE A 113 -21.15 12.38 -3.65
CA ILE A 113 -21.12 13.76 -3.15
C ILE A 113 -20.94 14.72 -4.32
N ARG A 114 -21.71 15.80 -4.33
CA ARG A 114 -21.49 16.95 -5.22
C ARG A 114 -20.28 17.75 -4.74
N LEU A 115 -19.25 17.85 -5.58
CA LEU A 115 -18.05 18.65 -5.26
C LEU A 115 -18.10 20.07 -5.84
N ALA A 116 -18.72 20.25 -7.02
CA ALA A 116 -18.81 21.57 -7.65
C ALA A 116 -20.07 21.71 -8.50
N THR A 117 -20.54 22.95 -8.65
CA THR A 117 -21.50 23.34 -9.67
C THR A 117 -20.86 24.47 -10.49
N LEU A 118 -20.79 24.25 -11.79
CA LEU A 118 -20.17 25.13 -12.75
C LEU A 118 -21.26 25.76 -13.63
N ALA A 119 -21.11 27.03 -13.95
CA ALA A 119 -22.03 27.74 -14.84
C ALA A 119 -21.23 28.56 -15.87
N PRO A 120 -21.75 28.78 -17.09
CA PRO A 120 -21.10 29.68 -18.03
C PRO A 120 -21.11 31.12 -17.48
N LEU A 121 -20.02 31.86 -17.67
CA LEU A 121 -20.00 33.31 -17.37
C LEU A 121 -20.87 34.08 -18.39
N ASP A 122 -20.81 33.66 -19.65
CA ASP A 122 -21.62 34.13 -20.76
C ASP A 122 -22.45 32.94 -21.29
N PRO A 123 -23.79 32.94 -21.10
CA PRO A 123 -24.67 31.85 -21.54
C PRO A 123 -24.66 31.59 -23.05
N ALA A 124 -24.22 32.55 -23.87
CA ALA A 124 -24.13 32.37 -25.32
C ALA A 124 -22.84 31.63 -25.76
N LYS A 125 -21.87 31.46 -24.85
CA LYS A 125 -20.59 30.79 -25.12
C LYS A 125 -20.53 29.41 -24.44
N PRO A 126 -19.81 28.43 -25.03
CA PRO A 126 -19.64 27.13 -24.39
C PRO A 126 -18.79 27.23 -23.13
N LEU A 127 -19.19 26.50 -22.09
CA LEU A 127 -18.40 26.27 -20.87
C LEU A 127 -17.34 25.19 -21.13
N ARG A 128 -16.06 25.46 -20.82
CA ARG A 128 -14.95 24.51 -21.07
C ARG A 128 -14.04 24.37 -19.84
N TYR A 129 -13.68 23.13 -19.53
CA TYR A 129 -12.73 22.76 -18.49
C TYR A 129 -12.26 21.31 -18.71
N THR A 130 -11.13 20.97 -18.10
CA THR A 130 -10.59 19.60 -18.07
C THR A 130 -10.50 19.14 -16.62
N PRO A 131 -11.33 18.19 -16.18
CA PRO A 131 -11.28 17.69 -14.81
C PRO A 131 -10.18 16.63 -14.65
N LYS A 132 -9.46 16.70 -13.53
CA LYS A 132 -8.51 15.69 -13.07
C LYS A 132 -8.92 15.25 -11.66
N LEU A 133 -9.31 13.99 -11.53
CA LEU A 133 -9.64 13.36 -10.26
C LEU A 133 -8.49 12.45 -9.84
N SER A 134 -7.92 12.71 -8.67
CA SER A 134 -6.99 11.82 -7.97
C SER A 134 -7.67 11.28 -6.72
N TYR A 135 -7.28 10.08 -6.27
CA TYR A 135 -7.86 9.47 -5.07
C TYR A 135 -6.87 8.56 -4.33
N ALA A 136 -7.09 8.39 -3.03
CA ALA A 136 -6.36 7.48 -2.16
C ALA A 136 -7.31 6.82 -1.15
N LEU A 137 -7.10 5.52 -0.93
CA LEU A 137 -7.88 4.73 0.03
C LEU A 137 -7.62 5.19 1.47
N GLY A 138 -8.68 5.34 2.26
CA GLY A 138 -8.60 5.70 3.68
C GLY A 138 -8.81 7.19 3.95
N ASP A 139 -9.08 7.51 5.22
CA ASP A 139 -9.18 8.89 5.70
C ASP A 139 -7.83 9.34 6.29
N PRO A 140 -7.13 10.32 5.67
CA PRO A 140 -5.81 10.77 6.13
C PRO A 140 -5.85 11.56 7.45
N ARG A 141 -7.05 11.92 7.92
CA ARG A 141 -7.23 12.68 9.17
C ARG A 141 -7.18 11.76 10.40
N LEU A 142 -7.37 10.45 10.20
CA LEU A 142 -7.32 9.47 11.29
C LEU A 142 -5.87 9.14 11.67
N LEU A 143 -5.66 8.96 12.97
CA LEU A 143 -4.35 8.70 13.55
C LEU A 143 -4.28 7.26 14.10
N PRO A 144 -3.18 6.53 13.85
CA PRO A 144 -2.99 5.18 14.35
C PRO A 144 -3.08 5.12 15.87
N ILE A 145 -3.83 4.14 16.37
CA ILE A 145 -3.80 3.76 17.77
C ILE A 145 -2.65 2.77 17.97
N LYS A 146 -1.73 3.12 18.87
CA LYS A 146 -0.64 2.23 19.29
C LYS A 146 -1.23 1.06 20.06
N GLN A 147 -1.33 -0.08 19.40
CA GLN A 147 -1.74 -1.34 19.98
C GLN A 147 -0.98 -2.44 19.27
N ALA A 148 -0.35 -3.32 20.06
CA ALA A 148 0.33 -4.48 19.56
C ALA A 148 -0.65 -5.43 18.86
N TYR A 149 -0.25 -5.97 17.71
CA TYR A 149 -1.06 -6.88 16.91
C TYR A 149 -0.87 -8.32 17.40
N PRO A 150 -1.92 -9.08 17.72
CA PRO A 150 -1.85 -10.53 17.76
C PRO A 150 -1.20 -11.10 16.49
N LEU A 151 -0.58 -12.27 16.61
CA LEU A 151 0.03 -12.93 15.46
C LEU A 151 -1.05 -13.24 14.39
N PRO A 152 -0.84 -12.83 13.13
CA PRO A 152 -1.83 -13.00 12.05
C PRO A 152 -1.98 -14.44 11.54
N TRP A 153 -1.58 -15.45 12.30
CA TRP A 153 -1.66 -16.86 11.91
C TRP A 153 -1.97 -17.75 13.12
N ARG A 154 -2.25 -19.03 12.85
CA ARG A 154 -2.32 -20.09 13.86
C ARG A 154 -1.32 -21.20 13.56
N GLY A 155 -0.69 -21.73 14.60
CA GLY A 155 0.36 -22.75 14.50
C GLY A 155 1.77 -22.16 14.64
N GLY A 156 2.78 -23.00 14.47
CA GLY A 156 4.19 -22.63 14.61
C GLY A 156 4.98 -23.60 15.49
N PRO A 157 6.23 -23.28 15.83
CA PRO A 157 6.86 -21.96 15.65
C PRO A 157 7.17 -21.62 14.19
N PHE A 158 7.01 -20.34 13.82
CA PHE A 158 7.41 -19.77 12.52
C PHE A 158 8.44 -18.68 12.74
N ARG A 159 9.18 -18.33 11.68
CA ARG A 159 10.33 -17.42 11.79
C ARG A 159 10.24 -16.24 10.85
N LEU A 160 10.68 -15.08 11.33
CA LEU A 160 10.86 -13.88 10.52
C LEU A 160 12.03 -14.10 9.55
N THR A 161 11.78 -13.92 8.26
CA THR A 161 12.80 -14.05 7.20
C THR A 161 13.24 -12.71 6.65
N GLN A 162 12.34 -11.72 6.66
CA GLN A 162 12.66 -10.36 6.26
C GLN A 162 11.89 -9.38 7.14
N GLY A 163 12.63 -8.46 7.78
CA GLY A 163 12.07 -7.42 8.65
C GLY A 163 11.89 -6.07 7.94
N ALA A 164 11.48 -5.08 8.72
CA ALA A 164 11.38 -3.69 8.27
C ALA A 164 12.74 -3.16 7.77
N ASN A 165 12.71 -2.24 6.80
CA ASN A 165 13.89 -1.65 6.14
C ASN A 165 14.77 -2.67 5.38
N GLY A 166 14.19 -3.83 5.04
CA GLY A 166 14.85 -4.83 4.20
C GLY A 166 15.16 -4.31 2.79
N GLN A 167 16.33 -4.68 2.27
CA GLN A 167 16.87 -4.12 1.02
C GLN A 167 16.23 -4.70 -0.25
N TYR A 168 15.44 -5.77 -0.13
CA TYR A 168 14.85 -6.47 -1.27
C TYR A 168 13.45 -5.94 -1.64
N SER A 169 12.52 -5.91 -0.69
CA SER A 169 11.13 -5.49 -0.90
C SER A 169 10.61 -4.54 0.19
N HIS A 170 11.31 -4.40 1.32
CA HIS A 170 10.85 -3.65 2.50
C HIS A 170 11.56 -2.29 2.64
N PHE A 171 11.74 -1.57 1.53
CA PHE A 171 12.39 -0.24 1.53
C PHE A 171 11.50 0.88 0.98
N THR A 172 10.42 0.53 0.28
CA THR A 172 9.50 1.49 -0.35
C THR A 172 8.53 2.09 0.67
N PRO A 173 7.87 3.23 0.37
CA PRO A 173 6.87 3.80 1.28
C PRO A 173 5.79 2.81 1.71
N LYS A 174 5.32 1.93 0.81
CA LYS A 174 4.27 0.95 1.06
C LYS A 174 4.74 -0.32 1.78
N GLY A 175 6.02 -0.69 1.67
CA GLY A 175 6.57 -1.93 2.21
C GLY A 175 7.60 -1.75 3.34
N ARG A 176 8.04 -0.53 3.65
CA ARG A 176 9.16 -0.26 4.58
C ARG A 176 9.04 -1.00 5.91
N TYR A 177 7.85 -1.08 6.46
CA TYR A 177 7.61 -1.73 7.76
C TYR A 177 6.96 -3.11 7.65
N ALA A 178 6.99 -3.73 6.47
CA ALA A 178 6.48 -5.08 6.30
C ALA A 178 7.37 -6.12 7.01
N LEU A 179 6.75 -7.24 7.34
CA LEU A 179 7.39 -8.41 7.92
C LEU A 179 7.02 -9.65 7.10
N ASP A 180 8.02 -10.43 6.71
CA ASP A 180 7.86 -11.72 6.03
C ASP A 180 8.11 -12.85 7.00
N ILE A 181 7.12 -13.72 7.19
CA ILE A 181 7.16 -14.83 8.14
C ILE A 181 7.09 -16.13 7.36
N ALA A 182 8.19 -16.89 7.34
CA ALA A 182 8.25 -18.18 6.66
C ALA A 182 7.32 -19.18 7.34
N MET A 183 6.44 -19.78 6.53
CA MET A 183 5.49 -20.78 6.97
C MET A 183 5.06 -21.65 5.79
N PRO A 184 4.72 -22.93 6.01
CA PRO A 184 4.20 -23.79 4.94
C PRO A 184 2.94 -23.20 4.31
N GLU A 185 2.72 -23.46 3.03
CA GLU A 185 1.43 -23.15 2.39
C GLU A 185 0.29 -23.87 3.13
N GLY A 186 -0.88 -23.24 3.21
CA GLY A 186 -2.04 -23.79 3.90
C GLY A 186 -2.15 -23.41 5.38
N THR A 187 -1.13 -22.76 5.96
CA THR A 187 -1.15 -22.27 7.35
C THR A 187 -2.32 -21.31 7.55
N PRO A 188 -3.18 -21.49 8.57
CA PRO A 188 -4.33 -20.61 8.79
C PRO A 188 -3.91 -19.16 9.05
N ILE A 189 -4.42 -18.22 8.26
CA ILE A 189 -4.23 -16.78 8.43
C ILE A 189 -5.50 -16.18 9.02
N ILE A 190 -5.30 -15.32 10.03
CA ILE A 190 -6.37 -14.69 10.79
C ILE A 190 -6.21 -13.16 10.82
N ALA A 191 -7.33 -12.45 10.98
CA ALA A 191 -7.32 -11.01 11.14
C ALA A 191 -6.58 -10.60 12.41
N ALA A 192 -5.46 -9.92 12.27
CA ALA A 192 -4.65 -9.42 13.39
C ALA A 192 -5.36 -8.30 14.17
N ARG A 193 -6.27 -7.56 13.52
CA ARG A 193 -7.09 -6.54 14.18
C ARG A 193 -8.48 -6.51 13.53
N ALA A 194 -9.50 -6.21 14.32
CA ALA A 194 -10.88 -6.11 13.84
C ALA A 194 -11.02 -4.96 12.83
N GLY A 195 -11.94 -5.09 11.89
CA GLY A 195 -12.14 -4.06 10.87
C GLY A 195 -13.01 -4.52 9.72
N MET A 196 -13.08 -3.68 8.69
CA MET A 196 -13.79 -3.94 7.46
C MET A 196 -12.85 -4.48 6.39
N VAL A 197 -13.20 -5.58 5.75
CA VAL A 197 -12.48 -6.06 4.55
C VAL A 197 -12.79 -5.10 3.42
N VAL A 198 -11.76 -4.44 2.89
CA VAL A 198 -11.92 -3.37 1.88
C VAL A 198 -11.34 -3.74 0.52
N LYS A 199 -10.52 -4.80 0.46
CA LYS A 199 -9.99 -5.34 -0.79
C LYS A 199 -9.61 -6.81 -0.64
N THR A 200 -9.87 -7.60 -1.67
CA THR A 200 -9.42 -8.99 -1.77
C THR A 200 -8.96 -9.33 -3.19
N GLU A 201 -8.05 -10.29 -3.29
CA GLU A 201 -7.67 -10.98 -4.53
C GLU A 201 -7.47 -12.46 -4.17
N ASN A 202 -7.98 -13.38 -4.99
CA ASN A 202 -8.02 -14.82 -4.66
C ASN A 202 -7.80 -15.74 -5.87
N ASP A 203 -7.69 -15.20 -7.08
CA ASP A 203 -7.68 -15.98 -8.31
C ASP A 203 -6.28 -16.15 -8.89
N GLN A 204 -5.25 -15.50 -8.33
CA GLN A 204 -3.88 -15.65 -8.80
C GLN A 204 -3.31 -17.02 -8.44
N SER A 205 -2.90 -17.77 -9.46
CA SER A 205 -2.25 -19.07 -9.32
C SER A 205 -0.74 -18.93 -9.24
N GLY A 206 -0.12 -19.65 -8.30
CA GLY A 206 1.33 -19.83 -8.25
C GLY A 206 2.13 -18.53 -8.23
N ARG A 207 3.43 -18.66 -8.51
CA ARG A 207 4.37 -17.54 -8.50
C ARG A 207 4.28 -16.75 -9.80
N GLY A 208 4.51 -15.44 -9.71
CA GLY A 208 4.39 -14.54 -10.86
C GLY A 208 5.11 -13.22 -10.64
N THR A 209 4.76 -12.22 -11.45
CA THR A 209 5.33 -10.87 -11.37
C THR A 209 4.47 -9.89 -10.56
N ASN A 210 3.25 -10.28 -10.17
CA ASN A 210 2.39 -9.46 -9.33
C ASN A 210 2.99 -9.40 -7.91
N PRO A 211 3.33 -8.21 -7.37
CA PRO A 211 4.00 -8.11 -6.08
C PRO A 211 3.14 -8.57 -4.89
N SER A 212 1.82 -8.61 -5.03
CA SER A 212 0.91 -8.93 -3.92
C SER A 212 0.41 -10.38 -3.90
N GLY A 213 0.39 -11.06 -5.06
CA GLY A 213 -0.32 -12.34 -5.17
C GLY A 213 -1.78 -12.22 -4.75
N ASN A 214 -2.33 -13.26 -4.13
CA ASN A 214 -3.63 -13.18 -3.46
C ASN A 214 -3.49 -12.50 -2.11
N PHE A 215 -4.49 -11.71 -1.74
CA PHE A 215 -4.41 -10.92 -0.52
C PHE A 215 -5.76 -10.57 0.09
N VAL A 216 -5.69 -10.14 1.34
CA VAL A 216 -6.78 -9.47 2.06
C VAL A 216 -6.26 -8.15 2.61
N ARG A 217 -7.05 -7.09 2.48
CA ARG A 217 -6.85 -5.81 3.17
C ARG A 217 -8.01 -5.53 4.11
N ILE A 218 -7.68 -5.23 5.36
CA ILE A 218 -8.65 -4.92 6.42
C ILE A 218 -8.41 -3.49 6.89
N LEU A 219 -9.41 -2.62 6.75
CA LEU A 219 -9.44 -1.27 7.32
C LEU A 219 -9.92 -1.33 8.78
N HIS A 220 -9.09 -0.83 9.68
CA HIS A 220 -9.39 -0.71 11.11
C HIS A 220 -10.08 0.61 11.42
N ASP A 221 -10.74 0.69 12.57
CA ASP A 221 -11.53 1.87 12.95
C ASP A 221 -10.65 3.13 13.21
N ASP A 222 -9.34 2.96 13.42
CA ASP A 222 -8.35 4.05 13.53
C ASP A 222 -7.77 4.52 12.18
N GLY A 223 -8.31 4.01 11.06
CA GLY A 223 -7.86 4.36 9.70
C GLY A 223 -6.62 3.62 9.23
N THR A 224 -5.99 2.79 10.08
CA THR A 224 -4.91 1.89 9.65
C THR A 224 -5.47 0.69 8.89
N MET A 225 -4.62 0.05 8.09
CA MET A 225 -4.98 -1.10 7.27
C MET A 225 -3.98 -2.22 7.42
N GLY A 226 -4.41 -3.38 7.92
CA GLY A 226 -3.64 -4.61 7.87
C GLY A 226 -3.74 -5.25 6.49
N VAL A 227 -2.60 -5.62 5.91
CA VAL A 227 -2.51 -6.23 4.58
C VAL A 227 -1.79 -7.56 4.67
N TYR A 228 -2.40 -8.60 4.11
CA TYR A 228 -1.96 -10.00 4.18
C TYR A 228 -1.74 -10.50 2.75
N LEU A 229 -0.49 -10.65 2.32
CA LEU A 229 -0.16 -10.98 0.92
C LEU A 229 0.28 -12.44 0.74
N HIS A 230 0.46 -12.82 -0.53
CA HIS A 230 0.93 -14.14 -0.97
C HIS A 230 0.03 -15.31 -0.53
N LEU A 231 -1.26 -15.05 -0.28
CA LEU A 231 -2.19 -16.07 0.17
C LEU A 231 -2.38 -17.18 -0.87
N MET A 232 -2.74 -18.37 -0.41
CA MET A 232 -3.00 -19.50 -1.30
C MET A 232 -4.22 -19.21 -2.19
N GLN A 233 -4.14 -19.56 -3.47
CA GLN A 233 -5.24 -19.40 -4.42
C GLN A 233 -6.51 -20.11 -3.92
N GLY A 234 -7.66 -19.46 -4.04
CA GLY A 234 -8.94 -19.98 -3.58
C GLY A 234 -9.10 -20.06 -2.06
N SER A 235 -8.08 -19.68 -1.27
CA SER A 235 -8.14 -19.82 0.20
C SER A 235 -8.76 -18.63 0.91
N VAL A 236 -8.85 -17.45 0.27
CA VAL A 236 -9.46 -16.27 0.88
C VAL A 236 -10.93 -16.59 1.20
N SER A 237 -11.28 -16.44 2.48
CA SER A 237 -12.57 -16.88 3.05
C SER A 237 -13.47 -15.71 3.49
N VAL A 238 -13.09 -14.50 3.11
CA VAL A 238 -13.80 -13.26 3.39
C VAL A 238 -14.05 -12.49 2.10
N ARG A 239 -15.00 -11.55 2.13
CA ARG A 239 -15.36 -10.71 0.99
C ARG A 239 -15.31 -9.22 1.32
N GLU A 240 -15.09 -8.39 0.30
CA GLU A 240 -15.18 -6.94 0.45
C GLU A 240 -16.53 -6.53 1.09
N GLY A 241 -16.49 -5.60 2.04
CA GLY A 241 -17.62 -5.14 2.85
C GLY A 241 -17.92 -5.99 4.09
N GLN A 242 -17.27 -7.14 4.28
CA GLN A 242 -17.41 -7.94 5.49
C GLN A 242 -16.67 -7.30 6.66
N ARG A 243 -17.34 -7.12 7.81
CA ARG A 243 -16.66 -6.78 9.07
C ARG A 243 -16.17 -8.05 9.74
N VAL A 244 -14.92 -8.04 10.19
CA VAL A 244 -14.25 -9.18 10.85
C VAL A 244 -13.78 -8.78 12.24
N ALA A 245 -13.83 -9.73 13.17
CA ALA A 245 -13.26 -9.60 14.50
C ALA A 245 -11.78 -9.98 14.51
N VAL A 246 -11.05 -9.60 15.56
CA VAL A 246 -9.70 -10.12 15.81
C VAL A 246 -9.75 -11.65 15.83
N GLY A 247 -8.81 -12.29 15.15
CA GLY A 247 -8.67 -13.74 15.09
C GLY A 247 -9.65 -14.47 14.15
N ALA A 248 -10.52 -13.74 13.43
CA ALA A 248 -11.37 -14.31 12.41
C ALA A 248 -10.52 -14.93 11.28
N PRO A 249 -10.84 -16.14 10.77
CA PRO A 249 -10.18 -16.70 9.60
C PRO A 249 -10.38 -15.80 8.38
N ILE A 250 -9.29 -15.54 7.64
CA ILE A 250 -9.35 -14.73 6.41
C ILE A 250 -8.79 -15.45 5.19
N GLY A 251 -7.93 -16.45 5.41
CA GLY A 251 -7.41 -17.30 4.35
C GLY A 251 -6.33 -18.22 4.83
N ARG A 252 -5.47 -18.65 3.91
CA ARG A 252 -4.30 -19.49 4.23
C ARG A 252 -3.04 -18.92 3.59
N SER A 253 -1.90 -19.10 4.24
CA SER A 253 -0.60 -18.76 3.66
C SER A 253 -0.43 -19.49 2.34
N GLY A 254 0.32 -18.89 1.43
CA GLY A 254 0.62 -19.49 0.15
C GLY A 254 1.98 -19.06 -0.34
N ASN A 255 2.14 -19.12 -1.64
CA ASN A 255 3.34 -18.69 -2.34
C ASN A 255 2.96 -17.97 -3.66
N THR A 256 1.85 -17.23 -3.65
CA THR A 256 1.31 -16.62 -4.87
C THR A 256 1.94 -15.26 -5.17
N GLY A 257 1.99 -14.87 -6.45
CA GLY A 257 2.60 -13.61 -6.87
C GLY A 257 4.12 -13.64 -6.79
N ASN A 258 4.74 -12.48 -6.58
CA ASN A 258 6.19 -12.32 -6.57
C ASN A 258 6.78 -12.68 -5.20
N SER A 259 6.73 -13.97 -4.88
CA SER A 259 7.26 -14.54 -3.65
C SER A 259 8.48 -15.42 -3.95
N THR A 260 9.48 -15.46 -3.07
CA THR A 260 10.67 -16.33 -3.17
C THR A 260 10.42 -17.75 -2.65
N GLY A 261 9.49 -17.90 -1.72
CA GLY A 261 9.08 -19.17 -1.12
C GLY A 261 7.87 -18.98 -0.20
N PRO A 262 7.23 -20.06 0.29
CA PRO A 262 6.04 -19.95 1.13
C PRO A 262 6.25 -19.09 2.39
N HIS A 263 5.46 -18.02 2.51
CA HIS A 263 5.50 -17.11 3.66
C HIS A 263 4.22 -16.29 3.75
N LEU A 264 4.01 -15.63 4.88
CA LEU A 264 3.08 -14.50 5.00
C LEU A 264 3.87 -13.21 4.95
N HIS A 265 3.54 -12.32 4.01
CA HIS A 265 3.94 -10.93 4.06
C HIS A 265 2.83 -10.12 4.73
N PHE A 266 3.15 -9.52 5.88
CA PHE A 266 2.23 -8.72 6.67
C PHE A 266 2.74 -7.28 6.81
N VAL A 267 1.89 -6.31 6.51
CA VAL A 267 2.21 -4.89 6.67
C VAL A 267 1.01 -4.11 7.17
N VAL A 268 1.27 -3.09 7.99
CA VAL A 268 0.27 -2.10 8.40
C VAL A 268 0.51 -0.81 7.62
N GLN A 269 -0.54 -0.31 6.97
CA GLN A 269 -0.49 0.90 6.15
C GLN A 269 -1.54 1.91 6.57
N ARG A 270 -1.40 3.16 6.15
CA ARG A 270 -2.43 4.20 6.28
C ARG A 270 -2.36 5.19 5.12
N ASN A 271 -3.41 6.00 4.98
CA ASN A 271 -3.39 7.14 4.06
C ASN A 271 -2.54 8.28 4.65
N VAL A 272 -1.55 8.75 3.87
CA VAL A 272 -0.74 9.93 4.13
C VAL A 272 -0.73 10.76 2.85
N GLY A 273 -1.43 11.90 2.85
CA GLY A 273 -1.33 12.90 1.80
C GLY A 273 -1.53 12.37 0.37
N MET A 274 -2.67 11.69 0.11
CA MET A 274 -2.99 11.06 -1.19
C MET A 274 -2.16 9.81 -1.54
N ALA A 275 -1.47 9.21 -0.57
CA ALA A 275 -0.71 7.98 -0.77
C ALA A 275 -0.94 6.98 0.37
N LEU A 276 -0.77 5.69 0.07
CA LEU A 276 -0.66 4.68 1.11
C LEU A 276 0.80 4.54 1.55
N GLU A 277 1.03 4.65 2.85
CA GLU A 277 2.33 4.46 3.46
C GLU A 277 2.26 3.38 4.54
N SER A 278 3.27 2.52 4.59
CA SER A 278 3.48 1.61 5.71
C SER A 278 3.90 2.38 6.96
N ILE A 279 3.49 1.89 8.11
CA ILE A 279 3.83 2.45 9.41
C ILE A 279 4.46 1.39 10.32
N PRO A 280 5.30 1.79 11.29
CA PRO A 280 5.78 0.86 12.31
C PRO A 280 4.62 0.21 13.05
N PHE A 281 4.74 -1.08 13.34
CA PHE A 281 3.85 -1.82 14.22
C PHE A 281 4.66 -2.89 14.97
N GLU A 282 4.08 -3.42 16.04
CA GLU A 282 4.67 -4.48 16.85
C GLU A 282 3.66 -5.61 17.01
N PHE A 283 4.14 -6.85 17.08
CA PHE A 283 3.33 -7.97 17.49
C PHE A 283 3.25 -8.05 19.02
N ALA A 284 2.12 -8.55 19.53
CA ALA A 284 1.90 -8.76 20.97
C ALA A 284 2.78 -9.87 21.55
N GLN A 285 3.43 -10.65 20.68
CA GLN A 285 4.37 -11.72 21.02
C GLN A 285 5.59 -11.59 20.11
N PRO A 286 6.80 -11.90 20.61
CA PRO A 286 7.99 -11.91 19.78
C PRO A 286 7.89 -12.97 18.69
N VAL A 287 8.53 -12.70 17.55
CA VAL A 287 8.69 -13.64 16.45
C VAL A 287 10.18 -13.83 16.23
N ASP A 288 10.68 -15.04 16.48
CA ASP A 288 12.10 -15.34 16.32
C ASP A 288 12.52 -15.16 14.86
N SER A 289 13.68 -14.57 14.62
CA SER A 289 14.27 -14.49 13.29
C SER A 289 14.92 -15.81 12.88
N LEU A 290 14.96 -16.10 11.58
CA LEU A 290 15.90 -17.10 11.09
C LEU A 290 17.33 -16.70 11.50
N PRO A 291 18.16 -17.63 11.99
CA PRO A 291 19.56 -17.36 12.22
C PRO A 291 20.21 -16.92 10.90
N ASN A 292 21.03 -15.88 10.96
CA ASN A 292 21.71 -15.36 9.79
C ASN A 292 22.87 -16.30 9.43
N PHE A 293 22.61 -17.28 8.54
CA PHE A 293 23.64 -18.20 8.08
C PHE A 293 24.72 -17.54 7.20
N ALA A 294 24.56 -16.25 6.84
CA ALA A 294 25.55 -15.49 6.09
C ALA A 294 26.68 -14.88 6.95
N VAL A 295 26.57 -14.95 8.29
CA VAL A 295 27.67 -14.63 9.21
C VAL A 295 28.21 -15.95 9.73
N GLY A 296 28.98 -16.64 8.89
CA GLY A 296 29.87 -17.69 9.35
C GLY A 296 31.07 -17.05 10.04
N GLY A 297 31.25 -17.33 11.33
CA GLY A 297 32.50 -17.10 12.06
C GLY A 297 32.35 -16.27 13.33
N ASP A 298 32.30 -16.96 14.47
CA ASP A 298 33.00 -16.49 15.68
C ASP A 298 34.52 -16.57 15.45
#